data_AF-A0A0F6XYT1-F1
#
_entry.id   AF-A0A0F6XYT1-F1
#
_cell.length_a   1.000
_cell.length_b   1.000
_cell.length_c   1.000
_cell.angle_alpha   90.00
_cell.angle_beta   90.00
_cell.angle_gamma   90.00
#
_symmetry.space_group_name_H-M   'P 1'
#
loop_
_entity.id
_entity.type
_entity.pdbx_description
1 polymer ?
#
loop_
_entity_poly.entity_id
_entity_poly.type
_entity_poly.pdbx_seq_one_letter_code
_entity_poly.pdbx_strand_id
1 'polypeptide(L)'
;MRDTNSRYGNLPPRPPVLLFQIVQKFYRGAVSHYPVIELAKEQLRQAVFEWEACIETKNNDELEAEELVRKALTTLFLEFHFYVTCWLQIDLALHRLCIQPNGSVFCRLKQRFSDDIERHLAVRHCVDDTEACVIAQMEHTEGDLSQLANDSYWFDGRLFTVDTTSLHTLNELYRAIMEKRGSV
;
A
#
# COMPACT_ATOMS: atom_id res chain seq x y z
N MET A 1 21.90 20.71 -4.70
CA MET A 1 20.87 19.71 -5.05
C MET A 1 21.23 18.44 -4.29
N ARG A 2 20.57 18.13 -3.17
CA ARG A 2 20.92 16.94 -2.36
C ARG A 2 20.44 15.71 -3.12
N ASP A 3 21.31 14.73 -3.27
CA ASP A 3 20.98 13.41 -3.79
C ASP A 3 20.05 12.71 -2.77
N THR A 4 18.73 12.92 -2.92
CA THR A 4 17.67 12.40 -2.04
C THR A 4 17.17 11.02 -2.46
N ASN A 5 17.81 10.39 -3.45
CA ASN A 5 17.27 9.21 -4.15
C ASN A 5 17.52 7.86 -3.48
N SER A 6 18.05 7.83 -2.26
CA SER A 6 18.05 6.61 -1.46
C SER A 6 17.10 6.77 -0.28
N ARG A 7 15.97 6.04 -0.30
CA ARG A 7 15.08 5.91 0.87
C ARG A 7 15.80 5.37 2.12
N TYR A 8 17.01 4.87 1.95
CA TYR A 8 17.91 4.41 3.00
C TYR A 8 18.95 5.44 3.46
N GLY A 9 19.00 6.63 2.84
CA GLY A 9 19.92 7.69 3.19
C GLY A 9 19.63 8.28 4.57
N ASN A 10 20.68 8.55 5.35
CA ASN A 10 20.62 9.25 6.64
C ASN A 10 19.66 8.64 7.69
N LEU A 11 19.39 7.33 7.60
CA LEU A 11 18.58 6.65 8.61
C LEU A 11 19.31 6.66 9.96
N PRO A 12 18.71 7.17 11.05
CA PRO A 12 19.37 7.17 12.35
C PRO A 12 19.64 5.74 12.82
N PRO A 13 20.77 5.51 13.52
CA PRO A 13 21.09 4.21 14.07
C PRO A 13 20.06 3.81 15.12
N ARG A 14 19.70 2.53 15.13
CA ARG A 14 18.76 1.95 16.09
C ARG A 14 19.26 0.57 16.51
N PRO A 15 19.17 0.20 17.79
CA PRO A 15 19.55 -1.12 18.25
C PRO A 15 18.63 -2.20 17.65
N PRO A 16 19.12 -3.44 17.41
CA PRO A 16 18.33 -4.52 16.82
C PRO A 16 16.98 -4.76 17.51
N VAL A 17 16.93 -4.71 18.84
CA VAL A 17 15.69 -4.86 19.62
C VAL A 17 14.61 -3.86 19.17
N LEU A 18 14.97 -2.60 18.95
CA LEU A 18 14.04 -1.57 18.50
C LEU A 18 13.61 -1.81 17.04
N LEU A 19 14.49 -2.33 16.20
CA LEU A 19 14.17 -2.68 14.81
C LEU A 19 13.15 -3.81 14.74
N PHE A 20 13.30 -4.86 15.55
CA PHE A 20 12.30 -5.94 15.63
C PHE A 20 10.96 -5.43 16.19
N GLN A 21 10.97 -4.52 17.16
CA GLN A 21 9.75 -3.88 17.65
C GLN A 21 9.04 -3.05 16.57
N ILE A 22 9.80 -2.34 15.73
CA ILE A 22 9.25 -1.62 14.57
C ILE A 22 8.61 -2.61 13.60
N VAL A 23 9.32 -3.68 13.21
CA VAL A 23 8.76 -4.72 12.33
C VAL A 23 7.47 -5.29 12.90
N GLN A 24 7.45 -5.67 14.18
CA GLN A 24 6.27 -6.21 14.85
C GLN A 24 5.10 -5.22 14.91
N LYS A 25 5.38 -3.94 15.20
CA LYS A 25 4.36 -2.88 15.26
C LYS A 25 3.69 -2.69 13.91
N PHE A 26 4.46 -2.49 12.85
CA PHE A 26 3.92 -2.20 11.53
C PHE A 26 3.33 -3.43 10.85
N TYR A 27 3.85 -4.63 11.12
CA TYR A 27 3.19 -5.88 10.75
C TYR A 27 1.78 -5.96 11.37
N ARG A 28 1.66 -5.79 12.69
CA ARG A 28 0.36 -5.80 13.37
C ARG A 28 -0.59 -4.75 12.81
N GLY A 29 -0.08 -3.54 12.58
CA GLY A 29 -0.83 -2.44 11.95
C GLY A 29 -1.42 -2.87 10.60
N ALA A 30 -0.58 -3.29 9.67
CA ALA A 30 -1.02 -3.73 8.34
C ALA A 30 -2.01 -4.91 8.39
N VAL A 31 -1.76 -5.92 9.22
CA VAL A 31 -2.68 -7.08 9.37
C VAL A 31 -4.04 -6.63 9.94
N SER A 32 -4.05 -5.79 10.97
CA SER A 32 -5.30 -5.28 11.56
C SER A 32 -6.06 -4.34 10.66
N HIS A 33 -5.37 -3.73 9.69
CA HIS A 33 -5.94 -2.73 8.79
C HIS A 33 -6.44 -3.33 7.48
N TYR A 34 -6.01 -4.54 7.12
CA TYR A 34 -6.50 -5.24 5.93
C TYR A 34 -8.06 -5.32 5.86
N PRO A 35 -8.79 -5.65 6.94
CA PRO A 35 -10.26 -5.61 6.91
C PRO A 35 -10.86 -4.22 6.64
N VAL A 36 -10.15 -3.15 7.00
CA VAL A 36 -10.59 -1.76 6.73
C VAL A 36 -10.49 -1.46 5.24
N ILE A 37 -9.41 -1.92 4.59
CA ILE A 37 -9.25 -1.84 3.14
C ILE A 37 -10.38 -2.60 2.44
N GLU A 38 -10.67 -3.83 2.88
CA GLU A 38 -11.72 -4.64 2.26
C GLU A 38 -13.10 -3.97 2.39
N LEU A 39 -13.37 -3.31 3.52
CA LEU A 39 -14.57 -2.50 3.70
C LEU A 39 -14.60 -1.29 2.74
N ALA A 40 -13.48 -0.57 2.59
CA ALA A 40 -13.40 0.56 1.67
C ALA A 40 -13.58 0.14 0.20
N LYS A 41 -13.06 -1.03 -0.19
CA LYS A 41 -13.30 -1.61 -1.51
C LYS A 41 -14.77 -1.95 -1.74
N GLU A 42 -15.46 -2.46 -0.72
CA GLU A 42 -16.90 -2.73 -0.80
C GLU A 42 -17.70 -1.43 -0.97
N GLN A 43 -17.33 -0.39 -0.23
CA GLN A 43 -17.94 0.93 -0.37
C GLN A 43 -17.72 1.51 -1.77
N LEU A 44 -16.53 1.33 -2.35
CA LEU A 44 -16.26 1.74 -3.73
C LEU A 44 -17.11 0.96 -4.73
N ARG A 45 -17.22 -0.37 -4.59
CA ARG A 45 -18.10 -1.18 -5.45
C ARG A 45 -19.55 -0.73 -5.37
N GLN A 46 -20.04 -0.43 -4.17
CA GLN A 46 -21.39 0.08 -3.98
C GLN A 46 -21.60 1.44 -4.66
N ALA A 47 -20.64 2.37 -4.52
CA ALA A 47 -20.71 3.67 -5.18
C ALA A 47 -20.69 3.55 -6.71
N VAL A 48 -19.87 2.64 -7.26
CA VAL A 48 -19.83 2.35 -8.70
C VAL A 48 -21.17 1.77 -9.18
N PHE A 49 -21.75 0.83 -8.44
CA PHE A 49 -23.07 0.28 -8.76
C PHE A 49 -24.17 1.34 -8.78
N GLU A 50 -24.17 2.26 -7.82
CA GLU A 50 -25.13 3.38 -7.78
C GLU A 50 -24.94 4.35 -8.95
N TRP A 51 -23.69 4.62 -9.34
CA TRP A 51 -23.37 5.41 -10.53
C TRP A 51 -23.84 4.74 -11.83
N GLU A 52 -23.62 3.44 -12.00
CA GLU A 52 -24.11 2.67 -13.15
C GLU A 52 -25.64 2.76 -13.27
N ALA A 53 -26.36 2.57 -12.17
CA ALA A 53 -27.82 2.69 -12.13
C ALA A 53 -28.31 4.11 -12.48
N CYS A 54 -27.57 5.15 -12.08
CA CYS A 54 -27.87 6.55 -12.43
C CYS A 54 -27.78 6.79 -13.94
N ILE A 55 -26.73 6.27 -14.59
CA ILE A 55 -26.54 6.37 -16.04
C ILE A 55 -27.63 5.61 -16.79
N GLU A 56 -27.95 4.39 -16.38
CA GLU A 56 -28.98 3.57 -17.03
C GLU A 56 -30.37 4.23 -16.97
N THR A 57 -30.69 4.87 -15.85
CA THR A 57 -31.98 5.54 -15.64
C THR A 57 -32.04 6.95 -16.25
N LYS A 58 -30.92 7.46 -16.78
CA LYS A 58 -30.76 8.84 -17.30
C LYS A 58 -31.23 9.90 -16.30
N ASN A 59 -30.93 9.68 -15.02
CA ASN A 59 -31.28 10.61 -13.97
C ASN A 59 -30.36 11.86 -14.03
N ASN A 60 -30.85 13.02 -13.59
CA ASN A 60 -30.08 14.28 -13.62
C ASN A 60 -29.01 14.36 -12.51
N ASP A 61 -28.81 13.29 -11.73
CA ASP A 61 -27.94 13.24 -10.55
C ASP A 61 -26.58 12.56 -10.85
N GLU A 62 -26.20 12.42 -12.13
CA GLU A 62 -24.95 11.76 -12.55
C GLU A 62 -23.71 12.35 -11.87
N LEU A 63 -23.64 13.69 -11.78
CA LEU A 63 -22.54 14.39 -11.10
C LEU A 63 -22.47 14.07 -9.60
N GLU A 64 -23.61 13.88 -8.94
CA GLU A 64 -23.65 13.50 -7.53
C GLU A 64 -23.18 12.05 -7.35
N ALA A 65 -23.58 11.15 -8.24
CA ALA A 65 -23.15 9.76 -8.22
C ALA A 65 -21.65 9.61 -8.51
N GLU A 66 -21.10 10.36 -9.47
CA GLU A 66 -19.65 10.39 -9.71
C GLU A 66 -18.88 10.89 -8.47
N GLU A 67 -19.40 11.91 -7.78
CA GLU A 67 -18.77 12.44 -6.57
C GLU A 67 -18.75 11.41 -5.42
N LEU A 68 -19.77 10.54 -5.33
CA LEU A 68 -19.75 9.42 -4.39
C LEU A 68 -18.63 8.43 -4.71
N VAL A 69 -18.43 8.09 -5.99
CA VAL A 69 -17.32 7.24 -6.44
C VAL A 69 -15.98 7.90 -6.09
N ARG A 70 -15.83 9.20 -6.35
CA ARG A 70 -14.61 9.97 -6.05
C ARG A 70 -14.29 9.97 -4.56
N LYS A 71 -15.29 10.13 -3.69
CA LYS A 71 -15.14 10.03 -2.22
C LYS A 71 -14.76 8.64 -1.75
N ALA A 72 -15.40 7.60 -2.29
CA ALA A 72 -15.09 6.21 -1.94
C ALA A 72 -13.66 5.83 -2.37
N LEU A 73 -13.25 6.26 -3.57
CA LEU A 73 -11.91 6.05 -4.09
C LEU A 73 -10.85 6.78 -3.26
N THR A 74 -11.13 8.03 -2.88
CA THR A 74 -10.27 8.81 -1.96
C THR A 74 -10.06 8.06 -0.65
N THR A 75 -11.13 7.53 -0.07
CA THR A 75 -11.06 6.75 1.17
C THR A 75 -10.19 5.52 0.98
N LEU A 76 -10.42 4.73 -0.07
CA LEU A 76 -9.63 3.54 -0.36
C LEU A 76 -8.14 3.86 -0.53
N PHE A 77 -7.80 4.94 -1.24
CA PHE A 77 -6.40 5.31 -1.47
C PHE A 77 -5.70 5.81 -0.19
N LEU A 78 -6.43 6.44 0.75
CA LEU A 78 -5.91 6.72 2.08
C LEU A 78 -5.61 5.44 2.87
N GLU A 79 -6.47 4.42 2.78
CA GLU A 79 -6.20 3.14 3.45
C GLU A 79 -5.01 2.40 2.80
N PHE A 80 -4.87 2.48 1.48
CA PHE A 80 -3.66 2.02 0.79
C PHE A 80 -2.42 2.77 1.27
N HIS A 81 -2.49 4.11 1.42
CA HIS A 81 -1.40 4.92 1.95
C HIS A 81 -0.92 4.41 3.31
N PHE A 82 -1.84 4.14 4.23
CA PHE A 82 -1.49 3.56 5.53
C PHE A 82 -0.80 2.20 5.37
N TYR A 83 -1.36 1.31 4.56
CA TYR A 83 -0.83 -0.04 4.37
C TYR A 83 0.57 -0.04 3.75
N VAL A 84 0.81 0.75 2.70
CA VAL A 84 2.14 0.86 2.10
C VAL A 84 3.13 1.59 3.01
N THR A 85 2.66 2.48 3.90
CA THR A 85 3.51 3.03 4.98
C THR A 85 4.03 1.91 5.88
N CYS A 86 3.18 0.95 6.25
CA CYS A 86 3.61 -0.17 7.08
C CYS A 86 4.70 -1.00 6.39
N TRP A 87 4.54 -1.29 5.10
CA TRP A 87 5.58 -1.93 4.28
C TRP A 87 6.89 -1.14 4.27
N LEU A 88 6.82 0.18 4.09
CA LEU A 88 8.00 1.06 4.12
C LEU A 88 8.73 0.96 5.46
N GLN A 89 8.01 1.03 6.57
CA GLN A 89 8.64 0.99 7.89
C GLN A 89 9.29 -0.37 8.19
N ILE A 90 8.70 -1.46 7.69
CA ILE A 90 9.31 -2.80 7.75
C ILE A 90 10.57 -2.85 6.87
N ASP A 91 10.52 -2.36 5.64
CA ASP A 91 11.68 -2.32 4.74
C ASP A 91 12.85 -1.49 5.33
N LEU A 92 12.56 -0.33 5.88
CA LEU A 92 13.57 0.52 6.52
C LEU A 92 14.15 -0.12 7.79
N ALA A 93 13.35 -0.88 8.55
CA ALA A 93 13.85 -1.64 9.69
C ALA A 93 14.73 -2.81 9.23
N LEU A 94 14.29 -3.52 8.20
CA LEU A 94 15.01 -4.65 7.62
C LEU A 94 16.34 -4.21 7.01
N HIS A 95 16.38 -3.10 6.28
CA HIS A 95 17.62 -2.51 5.79
C HIS A 95 18.59 -2.17 6.93
N ARG A 96 18.09 -1.60 8.04
CA ARG A 96 18.95 -1.33 9.21
C ARG A 96 19.45 -2.60 9.89
N LEU A 97 18.69 -3.70 9.85
CA LEU A 97 19.16 -5.01 10.33
C LEU A 97 20.23 -5.60 9.41
N CYS A 98 20.12 -5.39 8.08
CA CYS A 98 21.10 -5.82 7.08
C CYS A 98 22.51 -5.27 7.36
N ILE A 99 22.60 -4.01 7.78
CA ILE A 99 23.87 -3.31 8.00
C ILE A 99 24.45 -3.52 9.42
N GLN A 100 23.78 -4.28 10.29
CA GLN A 100 24.34 -4.64 11.61
C GLN A 100 25.50 -5.65 11.47
N PRO A 101 26.39 -5.74 12.47
CA PRO A 101 27.27 -6.90 12.61
C PRO A 101 26.44 -8.19 12.57
N ASN A 102 26.82 -9.15 11.73
CA ASN A 102 26.07 -10.40 11.46
C ASN A 102 24.71 -10.23 10.74
N GLY A 103 24.41 -9.05 10.19
CA GLY A 103 23.18 -8.74 9.47
C GLY A 103 22.96 -9.47 8.14
N SER A 104 23.92 -10.27 7.66
CA SER A 104 23.88 -10.92 6.33
C SER A 104 22.65 -11.78 6.10
N VAL A 105 22.09 -12.38 7.17
CA VAL A 105 20.86 -13.16 7.08
C VAL A 105 19.66 -12.28 6.71
N PHE A 106 19.58 -11.05 7.24
CA PHE A 106 18.53 -10.09 6.89
C PHE A 106 18.73 -9.52 5.50
N CYS A 107 19.98 -9.35 5.03
CA CYS A 107 20.25 -9.00 3.63
C CYS A 107 19.62 -10.02 2.68
N ARG A 108 19.82 -11.31 2.96
CA ARG A 108 19.25 -12.40 2.15
C ARG A 108 17.72 -12.42 2.22
N LEU A 109 17.13 -12.15 3.38
CA LEU A 109 15.66 -12.01 3.49
C LEU A 109 15.16 -10.83 2.67
N LYS A 110 15.79 -9.66 2.79
CA LYS A 110 15.43 -8.48 2.01
C LYS A 110 15.50 -8.72 0.50
N GLN A 111 16.53 -9.44 0.03
CA GLN A 111 16.66 -9.81 -1.37
C GLN A 111 15.60 -10.84 -1.79
N ARG A 112 15.27 -11.82 -0.94
CA ARG A 112 14.24 -12.82 -1.24
C ARG A 112 12.86 -12.19 -1.44
N PHE A 113 12.53 -11.16 -0.68
CA PHE A 113 11.24 -10.48 -0.73
C PHE A 113 11.30 -9.15 -1.50
N SER A 114 12.32 -8.93 -2.34
CA SER A 114 12.54 -7.63 -2.99
C SER A 114 11.35 -7.25 -3.86
N ASP A 115 10.84 -8.18 -4.65
CA ASP A 115 9.80 -7.90 -5.65
C ASP A 115 8.48 -7.55 -4.96
N ASP A 116 8.14 -8.25 -3.88
CA ASP A 116 6.97 -7.95 -3.06
C ASP A 116 7.09 -6.60 -2.35
N ILE A 117 8.27 -6.29 -1.81
CA ILE A 117 8.54 -4.99 -1.19
C ILE A 117 8.40 -3.88 -2.25
N GLU A 118 9.03 -4.02 -3.41
CA GLU A 118 8.95 -3.00 -4.46
C GLU A 118 7.55 -2.87 -5.05
N ARG A 119 6.76 -3.94 -5.16
CA ARG A 119 5.35 -3.85 -5.59
C ARG A 119 4.58 -2.84 -4.74
N HIS A 120 4.75 -2.89 -3.42
CA HIS A 120 4.05 -1.99 -2.49
C HIS A 120 4.71 -0.61 -2.40
N LEU A 121 6.03 -0.53 -2.47
CA LEU A 121 6.76 0.74 -2.36
C LEU A 121 6.76 1.56 -3.65
N ALA A 122 6.54 0.92 -4.81
CA ALA A 122 6.46 1.62 -6.09
C ALA A 122 5.31 2.63 -6.11
N VAL A 123 4.17 2.31 -5.49
CA VAL A 123 3.01 3.22 -5.46
C VAL A 123 3.04 4.21 -4.30
N ARG A 124 4.02 4.11 -3.40
CA ARG A 124 4.09 4.91 -2.17
C ARG A 124 4.11 6.40 -2.44
N HIS A 125 4.94 6.82 -3.40
CA HIS A 125 5.11 8.22 -3.74
C HIS A 125 3.86 8.80 -4.39
N CYS A 126 3.09 7.98 -5.11
CA CYS A 126 1.80 8.38 -5.68
C CYS A 126 0.84 8.71 -4.54
N VAL A 127 0.62 7.75 -3.64
CA VAL A 127 -0.41 7.89 -2.59
C VAL A 127 -0.13 8.99 -1.56
N ASP A 128 1.09 9.53 -1.49
CA ASP A 128 1.41 10.69 -0.64
C ASP A 128 0.62 11.96 -1.06
N ASP A 129 0.21 12.04 -2.33
CA ASP A 129 -0.79 13.00 -2.83
C ASP A 129 -2.04 12.22 -3.30
N THR A 130 -2.91 11.92 -2.33
CA THR A 130 -4.11 11.11 -2.60
C THR A 130 -5.07 11.79 -3.56
N GLU A 131 -5.20 13.12 -3.51
CA GLU A 131 -6.09 13.87 -4.39
C GLU A 131 -5.62 13.76 -5.85
N ALA A 132 -4.33 13.97 -6.09
CA ALA A 132 -3.75 13.78 -7.42
C ALA A 132 -3.91 12.35 -7.95
N CYS A 133 -3.78 11.33 -7.08
CA CYS A 133 -4.02 9.93 -7.48
C CYS A 133 -5.47 9.68 -7.89
N VAL A 134 -6.43 10.21 -7.14
CA VAL A 134 -7.85 10.08 -7.47
C VAL A 134 -8.15 10.75 -8.81
N ILE A 135 -7.61 11.94 -9.06
CA ILE A 135 -7.75 12.62 -10.36
C ILE A 135 -7.18 11.76 -11.49
N ALA A 136 -5.93 11.31 -11.34
CA ALA A 136 -5.27 10.48 -12.35
C ALA A 136 -6.01 9.15 -12.61
N GLN A 137 -6.58 8.53 -11.57
CA GLN A 137 -7.41 7.34 -11.71
C GLN A 137 -8.71 7.62 -12.47
N MET A 138 -9.39 8.73 -12.18
CA MET A 138 -10.62 9.12 -12.87
C MET A 138 -10.36 9.52 -14.34
N GLU A 139 -9.20 10.08 -14.64
CA GLU A 139 -8.77 10.33 -16.02
C GLU A 139 -8.48 9.00 -16.75
N HIS A 140 -7.83 8.05 -16.06
CA HIS A 140 -7.50 6.75 -16.61
C HIS A 140 -8.72 5.89 -16.97
N THR A 141 -9.84 6.05 -16.26
CA THR A 141 -11.08 5.34 -16.58
C THR A 141 -11.79 5.89 -17.82
N GLU A 142 -11.39 7.05 -18.35
CA GLU A 142 -11.98 7.69 -19.54
C GLU A 142 -13.53 7.83 -19.46
N GLY A 143 -14.05 8.00 -18.24
CA GLY A 143 -15.49 8.10 -17.96
C GLY A 143 -16.21 6.77 -17.72
N ASP A 144 -15.53 5.63 -17.89
CA ASP A 144 -16.06 4.30 -17.57
C ASP A 144 -15.64 3.87 -16.16
N LEU A 145 -16.42 4.30 -15.15
CA LEU A 145 -16.12 4.00 -13.74
C LEU A 145 -16.40 2.54 -13.35
N SER A 146 -17.07 1.75 -14.20
CA SER A 146 -17.32 0.31 -13.96
C SER A 146 -16.02 -0.47 -13.73
N GLN A 147 -14.93 -0.02 -14.36
CA GLN A 147 -13.62 -0.64 -14.27
C GLN A 147 -13.06 -0.65 -12.83
N LEU A 148 -13.48 0.30 -11.99
CA LEU A 148 -13.06 0.40 -10.59
C LEU A 148 -13.57 -0.78 -9.74
N ALA A 149 -14.62 -1.47 -10.17
CA ALA A 149 -15.14 -2.66 -9.49
C ALA A 149 -14.19 -3.87 -9.57
N ASN A 150 -13.22 -3.86 -10.50
CA ASN A 150 -12.27 -4.94 -10.71
C ASN A 150 -11.13 -5.01 -9.67
N ASP A 151 -11.14 -4.14 -8.66
CA ASP A 151 -10.12 -4.08 -7.60
C ASP A 151 -8.69 -3.92 -8.15
N SER A 152 -8.53 -3.04 -9.15
CA SER A 152 -7.27 -2.78 -9.83
C SER A 152 -7.15 -1.30 -10.14
N TYR A 153 -6.24 -0.61 -9.47
CA TYR A 153 -6.17 0.85 -9.47
C TYR A 153 -4.86 1.36 -10.04
N TRP A 154 -4.95 2.46 -10.78
CA TRP A 154 -3.88 3.09 -11.50
C TRP A 154 -3.05 4.02 -10.62
N PHE A 155 -1.74 3.79 -10.60
CA PHE A 155 -0.74 4.61 -9.94
C PHE A 155 0.49 4.73 -10.85
N ASP A 156 0.65 5.89 -11.50
CA ASP A 156 1.82 6.27 -12.30
C ASP A 156 2.39 5.13 -13.17
N GLY A 157 1.62 4.68 -14.16
CA GLY A 157 2.08 3.65 -15.11
C GLY A 157 1.85 2.21 -14.65
N ARG A 158 1.24 1.98 -13.48
CA ARG A 158 1.09 0.65 -12.88
C ARG A 158 -0.28 0.43 -12.28
N LEU A 159 -0.75 -0.81 -12.34
CA LEU A 159 -1.93 -1.27 -11.63
C LEU A 159 -1.53 -1.85 -10.27
N PHE A 160 -2.29 -1.52 -9.24
CA PHE A 160 -2.05 -1.96 -7.87
C PHE A 160 -3.35 -2.18 -7.12
N THR A 161 -3.30 -3.15 -6.22
CA THR A 161 -4.27 -3.33 -5.12
C THR A 161 -3.58 -4.05 -3.97
N VAL A 162 -4.19 -3.97 -2.79
CA VAL A 162 -3.84 -4.76 -1.61
C VAL A 162 -4.80 -5.94 -1.53
N ASP A 163 -4.34 -7.15 -1.83
CA ASP A 163 -5.16 -8.36 -1.89
C ASP A 163 -4.73 -9.40 -0.83
N THR A 164 -5.32 -10.60 -0.88
CA THR A 164 -4.97 -11.69 0.04
C THR A 164 -3.52 -12.16 -0.14
N THR A 165 -2.94 -12.00 -1.33
CA THR A 165 -1.52 -12.27 -1.59
C THR A 165 -0.65 -11.25 -0.88
N SER A 166 -0.99 -9.97 -0.92
CA SER A 166 -0.30 -8.92 -0.14
C SER A 166 -0.22 -9.28 1.35
N LEU A 167 -1.34 -9.71 1.94
CA LEU A 167 -1.40 -10.15 3.34
C LEU A 167 -0.58 -11.42 3.58
N HIS A 168 -0.67 -12.40 2.69
CA HIS A 168 0.08 -13.64 2.79
C HIS A 168 1.59 -13.40 2.77
N THR A 169 2.10 -12.65 1.79
CA THR A 169 3.52 -12.35 1.68
C THR A 169 4.02 -11.52 2.86
N LEU A 170 3.22 -10.58 3.37
CA LEU A 170 3.55 -9.86 4.59
C LEU A 170 3.72 -10.80 5.80
N ASN A 171 2.84 -11.80 5.95
CA ASN A 171 2.94 -12.81 7.01
C ASN A 171 4.21 -13.65 6.87
N GLU A 172 4.56 -14.07 5.65
CA GLU A 172 5.78 -14.83 5.38
C GLU A 172 7.04 -14.03 5.69
N LEU A 173 7.11 -12.78 5.23
CA LEU A 173 8.22 -11.86 5.51
C LEU A 173 8.38 -11.66 7.03
N TYR A 174 7.29 -11.36 7.72
CA TYR A 174 7.31 -11.18 9.17
C TYR A 174 7.84 -12.41 9.91
N ARG A 175 7.31 -13.60 9.59
CA ARG A 175 7.77 -14.86 10.20
C ARG A 175 9.27 -15.09 9.94
N ALA A 176 9.70 -14.92 8.69
CA ALA A 176 11.09 -15.10 8.31
C ALA A 176 12.04 -14.14 9.05
N ILE A 177 11.64 -12.88 9.26
CA ILE A 177 12.42 -11.92 10.05
C ILE A 177 12.48 -12.35 11.52
N MET A 178 11.35 -12.72 12.11
CA MET A 178 11.25 -13.02 13.54
C MET A 178 11.95 -14.33 13.92
N GLU A 179 11.96 -15.33 13.04
CA GLU A 179 12.74 -16.57 13.21
C GLU A 179 14.24 -16.32 13.33
N LYS A 180 14.74 -15.24 12.71
CA LYS A 180 16.16 -14.87 12.74
C LYS A 180 16.51 -13.87 13.83
N ARG A 181 15.55 -13.51 14.70
CA ARG A 181 15.77 -12.55 15.79
C ARG A 181 16.93 -12.94 16.72
N GLY A 182 17.15 -14.24 16.96
CA GLY A 182 18.24 -14.74 17.79
C GLY A 182 19.62 -14.79 17.09
N SER A 183 19.70 -14.37 15.82
CA SER A 183 20.94 -14.36 15.03
C SER A 183 21.70 -13.02 15.10
N VAL A 184 21.23 -12.07 15.93
CA VAL A 184 21.78 -10.71 16.09
C VAL A 184 21.99 -10.38 17.55
#